data_AF-A0A7R9DV76-F1
#
_entry.id   AF-A0A7R9DV76-F1
#
_cell.length_a   1.000
_cell.length_b   1.000
_cell.length_c   1.000
_cell.angle_alpha   90.00
_cell.angle_beta   90.00
_cell.angle_gamma   90.00
#
_symmetry.space_group_name_H-M   'P 1'
#
loop_
_entity.id
_entity.type
_entity.pdbx_description
1 polymer ?
#
loop_
_entity_poly.entity_id
_entity_poly.type
_entity_poly.pdbx_seq_one_letter_code
_entity_poly.pdbx_strand_id
1 'polypeptide(L)'
;PKKKVGKKVAAAPLAVKKPELKKVVNPLFEKRTRNFGIGQDIQPSRDLSRFVKWPKYIRVQRQKAVLQKRLKVPPAINQFTQTLDRQTATALFKILEKYRPELPQAKKARLRARAEEKVAKKEDTPTKRPNVIRQGTNTVTKLVEQKKAQIVVIAHDVDPIELVLFLPALCRKMGVPYCIVKGKSRLGTLVRRKTCTAIAITNVSTLS
;
A
#
# COMPACT_ATOMS: atom_id res chain seq x y z
N PRO A 1 65.18 50.84 -18.59
CA PRO A 1 66.09 49.70 -18.79
C PRO A 1 66.14 48.76 -17.57
N LYS A 2 65.35 47.68 -17.55
CA LYS A 2 65.45 46.61 -16.54
C LYS A 2 65.20 45.26 -17.21
N LYS A 3 66.26 44.57 -17.63
CA LYS A 3 66.18 43.19 -18.13
C LYS A 3 66.07 42.26 -16.92
N LYS A 4 64.86 41.80 -16.60
CA LYS A 4 64.64 40.77 -15.58
C LYS A 4 65.13 39.43 -16.13
N VAL A 5 66.09 38.84 -15.42
CA VAL A 5 66.61 37.49 -15.64
C VAL A 5 65.51 36.48 -15.28
N GLY A 6 64.95 35.81 -16.28
CA GLY A 6 64.06 34.66 -16.07
C GLY A 6 64.90 33.39 -15.92
N LYS A 7 64.82 32.74 -14.75
CA LYS A 7 65.42 31.42 -14.47
C LYS A 7 64.95 30.41 -15.51
N LYS A 8 65.88 29.77 -16.24
CA LYS A 8 65.57 28.53 -16.97
C LYS A 8 65.32 27.43 -15.95
N VAL A 9 64.05 27.14 -15.68
CA VAL A 9 63.66 26.00 -14.84
C VAL A 9 63.90 24.74 -15.67
N ALA A 10 64.75 23.83 -15.17
CA ALA A 10 64.96 22.53 -15.80
C ALA A 10 63.64 21.74 -15.81
N ALA A 11 63.35 21.07 -16.94
CA ALA A 11 62.19 20.19 -17.04
C ALA A 11 62.25 19.12 -15.94
N ALA A 12 61.14 18.94 -15.21
CA ALA A 12 61.06 17.96 -14.13
C ALA A 12 61.49 16.58 -14.63
N PRO A 13 62.50 15.93 -14.02
CA PRO A 13 62.83 14.56 -14.36
C PRO A 13 61.67 13.72 -13.83
N LEU A 14 61.09 12.85 -14.67
CA LEU A 14 60.00 11.92 -14.32
C LEU A 14 58.57 12.45 -14.54
N ALA A 15 58.30 13.11 -15.67
CA ALA A 15 57.04 12.86 -16.35
C ALA A 15 57.14 11.48 -17.03
N VAL A 16 56.97 10.40 -16.25
CA VAL A 16 56.86 9.05 -16.79
C VAL A 16 55.65 9.03 -17.72
N LYS A 17 55.88 9.15 -19.03
CA LYS A 17 54.90 8.74 -20.04
C LYS A 17 54.57 7.30 -19.69
N LYS A 18 53.37 7.05 -19.12
CA LYS A 18 52.88 5.68 -18.97
C LYS A 18 53.00 5.05 -20.36
N PRO A 19 53.82 4.01 -20.54
CA PRO A 19 53.92 3.36 -21.84
C PRO A 19 52.51 2.89 -22.18
N GLU A 20 51.96 3.36 -23.29
CA GLU A 20 50.72 2.83 -23.81
C GLU A 20 50.96 1.34 -24.04
N LEU A 21 50.41 0.52 -23.16
CA LEU A 21 50.43 -0.92 -23.30
C LEU A 21 49.70 -1.22 -24.61
N LYS A 22 50.47 -1.51 -25.67
CA LYS A 22 49.93 -2.06 -26.92
C LYS A 22 49.15 -3.31 -26.53
N LYS A 23 47.82 -3.23 -26.56
CA LYS A 23 46.97 -4.39 -26.32
C LYS A 23 47.40 -5.44 -27.33
N VAL A 24 47.91 -6.57 -26.84
CA VAL A 24 48.29 -7.70 -27.67
C VAL A 24 46.99 -8.23 -28.28
N VAL A 25 46.70 -7.83 -29.52
CA VAL A 25 45.54 -8.33 -30.26
C VAL A 25 45.97 -9.64 -30.90
N ASN A 26 45.43 -10.74 -30.39
CA ASN A 26 45.66 -12.04 -31.01
C ASN A 26 44.94 -12.05 -32.38
N PRO A 27 45.66 -12.25 -33.50
CA PRO A 27 45.08 -12.23 -34.84
C PRO A 27 44.04 -13.36 -35.08
N LEU A 28 43.98 -14.35 -34.19
CA LEU A 28 42.96 -15.41 -34.23
C LEU A 28 41.56 -14.94 -33.76
N PHE A 29 41.46 -13.81 -33.05
CA PHE A 29 40.17 -13.27 -32.61
C PHE A 29 39.63 -12.23 -33.60
N GLU A 30 38.66 -12.65 -34.40
CA GLU A 30 37.95 -11.78 -35.34
C GLU A 30 36.53 -11.44 -34.86
N LYS A 31 36.07 -10.23 -35.21
CA LYS A 31 34.73 -9.76 -34.89
C LYS A 31 33.71 -10.41 -35.83
N ARG A 32 33.04 -11.46 -35.37
CA ARG A 32 31.93 -12.11 -36.09
C ARG A 32 30.58 -11.55 -35.65
N THR A 33 30.19 -10.41 -36.20
CA THR A 33 28.85 -9.84 -35.94
C THR A 33 27.77 -10.66 -36.62
N ARG A 34 26.71 -10.98 -35.88
CA ARG A 34 25.48 -11.54 -36.42
C ARG A 34 24.51 -10.45 -36.83
N ASN A 35 23.83 -10.65 -37.94
CA ASN A 35 22.77 -9.78 -38.43
C ASN A 35 21.40 -10.38 -38.06
N PHE A 36 20.68 -9.74 -37.14
CA PHE A 36 19.35 -10.20 -36.69
C PHE A 36 18.19 -9.56 -37.46
N GLY A 37 18.46 -9.08 -38.68
CA GLY A 37 17.44 -8.63 -39.63
C GLY A 37 16.53 -9.77 -40.09
N ILE A 38 15.44 -9.40 -40.77
CA ILE A 38 14.48 -10.39 -41.30
C ILE A 38 15.20 -11.24 -42.37
N GLY A 39 15.12 -12.57 -42.24
CA GLY A 39 15.74 -13.51 -43.19
C GLY A 39 17.25 -13.70 -43.05
N GLN A 40 17.86 -13.19 -41.97
CA GLN A 40 19.30 -13.30 -41.71
C GLN A 40 19.55 -14.32 -40.59
N ASP A 41 20.43 -14.03 -39.62
CA ASP A 41 20.73 -14.94 -38.50
C ASP A 41 19.54 -15.15 -37.57
N ILE A 42 19.54 -16.29 -36.85
CA ILE A 42 18.54 -16.62 -35.83
C ILE A 42 18.44 -15.49 -34.80
N GLN A 43 17.22 -15.02 -34.56
CA GLN A 43 16.98 -13.96 -33.58
C GLN A 43 17.40 -14.38 -32.17
N PRO A 44 17.98 -13.45 -31.38
CA PRO A 44 18.30 -13.73 -30.00
C PRO A 44 17.01 -13.91 -29.17
N SER A 45 17.13 -14.51 -27.99
CA SER A 45 16.05 -14.50 -27.01
C SER A 45 15.71 -13.05 -26.63
N ARG A 46 14.42 -12.72 -26.65
CA ARG A 46 13.88 -11.40 -26.30
C ARG A 46 12.84 -11.55 -25.21
N ASP A 47 12.48 -10.45 -24.55
CA ASP A 47 11.32 -10.47 -23.64
C ASP A 47 10.02 -10.69 -24.44
N LEU A 48 9.45 -11.89 -24.31
CA LEU A 48 8.19 -12.27 -24.92
C LEU A 48 6.98 -12.09 -23.98
N SER A 49 7.15 -11.51 -22.79
CA SER A 49 6.11 -11.37 -21.75
C SER A 49 4.75 -10.83 -22.26
N ARG A 50 4.78 -9.94 -23.26
CA ARG A 50 3.58 -9.38 -23.91
C ARG A 50 2.89 -10.37 -24.85
N PHE A 51 3.63 -11.25 -25.51
CA PHE A 51 3.15 -12.21 -26.52
C PHE A 51 2.91 -13.61 -25.93
N VAL A 52 3.30 -13.85 -24.68
CA VAL A 52 3.02 -15.09 -23.96
C VAL A 52 1.52 -15.38 -23.93
N LYS A 53 1.15 -16.63 -24.25
CA LYS A 53 -0.19 -17.16 -24.01
C LYS A 53 -0.41 -17.35 -22.51
N TRP A 54 -0.90 -16.30 -21.85
CA TRP A 54 -1.12 -16.31 -20.40
C TRP A 54 -2.16 -17.35 -19.95
N PRO A 55 -1.97 -18.01 -18.78
CA PRO A 55 -2.97 -18.87 -18.15
C PRO A 55 -4.36 -18.23 -18.07
N LYS A 56 -5.41 -19.06 -18.11
CA LYS A 56 -6.81 -18.60 -18.20
C LYS A 56 -7.19 -17.60 -17.11
N TYR A 57 -6.79 -17.83 -15.85
CA TYR A 57 -7.14 -16.95 -14.73
C TYR A 57 -6.56 -15.53 -14.87
N ILE A 58 -5.32 -15.40 -15.38
CA ILE A 58 -4.69 -14.10 -15.66
C ILE A 58 -5.44 -13.38 -16.78
N ARG A 59 -5.80 -14.10 -17.84
CA ARG A 59 -6.59 -13.54 -18.95
C ARG A 59 -7.94 -13.02 -18.47
N VAL A 60 -8.68 -13.82 -17.70
CA VAL A 60 -10.00 -13.45 -17.15
C VAL A 60 -9.90 -12.22 -16.23
N GLN A 61 -8.91 -12.16 -15.34
CA GLN A 61 -8.69 -11.01 -14.45
C GLN A 61 -8.37 -9.72 -15.24
N ARG A 62 -7.49 -9.81 -16.25
CA ARG A 62 -7.15 -8.68 -17.12
C ARG A 62 -8.36 -8.23 -17.94
N GLN A 63 -9.10 -9.17 -18.54
CA GLN A 63 -10.32 -8.88 -19.30
C GLN A 63 -11.39 -8.21 -18.43
N LYS A 64 -11.61 -8.66 -17.19
CA LYS A 64 -12.51 -8.00 -16.22
C LYS A 64 -12.13 -6.54 -15.99
N ALA A 65 -10.84 -6.26 -15.75
CA ALA A 65 -10.35 -4.90 -15.53
C ALA A 65 -10.47 -4.00 -16.78
N VAL A 66 -10.23 -4.56 -17.97
CA VAL A 66 -10.43 -3.84 -19.24
C VAL A 66 -11.90 -3.53 -19.45
N LEU A 67 -12.78 -4.50 -19.23
CA LEU A 67 -14.23 -4.35 -19.39
C LEU A 67 -14.78 -3.24 -18.48
N GLN A 68 -14.39 -3.22 -17.21
CA GLN A 68 -14.79 -2.18 -16.25
C GLN A 68 -14.35 -0.77 -16.68
N LYS A 69 -13.22 -0.63 -17.39
CA LYS A 69 -12.76 0.67 -17.91
C LYS A 69 -13.44 1.08 -19.22
N ARG A 70 -13.96 0.12 -19.99
CA ARG A 70 -14.57 0.36 -21.31
C ARG A 70 -16.06 0.61 -21.22
N LEU A 71 -16.73 -0.05 -20.29
CA LEU A 71 -18.15 0.18 -20.03
C LEU A 71 -18.36 1.49 -19.27
N LYS A 72 -19.51 2.12 -19.48
CA LYS A 72 -19.94 3.27 -18.69
C LYS A 72 -20.35 2.78 -17.31
N VAL A 73 -19.52 3.03 -16.30
CA VAL A 73 -19.78 2.61 -14.91
C VAL A 73 -20.74 3.58 -14.23
N PRO A 74 -21.83 3.10 -13.60
CA PRO A 74 -22.76 3.95 -12.85
C PRO A 74 -22.07 4.75 -11.74
N PRO A 75 -22.50 5.99 -11.43
CA PRO A 75 -21.89 6.84 -10.41
C PRO A 75 -21.81 6.19 -9.02
N ALA A 76 -22.83 5.41 -8.64
CA ALA A 76 -22.89 4.70 -7.37
C ALA A 76 -21.75 3.67 -7.21
N ILE A 77 -21.23 3.11 -8.30
CA ILE A 77 -20.07 2.21 -8.27
C ILE A 77 -18.78 3.02 -8.45
N ASN A 78 -18.80 4.02 -9.35
CA ASN A 78 -17.61 4.80 -9.66
C ASN A 78 -17.08 5.64 -8.48
N GLN A 79 -17.92 5.95 -7.48
CA GLN A 79 -17.46 6.59 -6.25
C GLN A 79 -16.35 5.81 -5.54
N PHE A 80 -16.31 4.47 -5.65
CA PHE A 80 -15.24 3.66 -5.05
C PHE A 80 -13.91 3.73 -5.82
N THR A 81 -13.92 4.17 -7.08
CA THR A 81 -12.68 4.46 -7.83
C THR A 81 -11.99 5.71 -7.26
N GLN A 82 -12.78 6.65 -6.75
CA GLN A 82 -12.30 7.89 -6.14
C GLN A 82 -11.96 7.64 -4.66
N THR A 83 -10.67 7.67 -4.35
CA THR A 83 -10.17 7.32 -3.02
C THR A 83 -9.37 8.46 -2.43
N LEU A 84 -9.27 8.45 -1.09
CA LEU A 84 -8.47 9.39 -0.32
C LEU A 84 -7.02 9.38 -0.80
N ASP A 85 -6.40 10.55 -0.84
CA ASP A 85 -5.00 10.71 -1.23
C ASP A 85 -4.04 10.03 -0.25
N ARG A 86 -2.80 9.84 -0.67
CA ARG A 86 -1.82 9.05 0.10
C ARG A 86 -1.45 9.73 1.42
N GLN A 87 -1.32 11.06 1.43
CA GLN A 87 -0.90 11.82 2.60
C GLN A 87 -1.99 11.73 3.68
N THR A 88 -3.23 12.05 3.33
CA THR A 88 -4.36 12.01 4.26
C THR A 88 -4.66 10.59 4.73
N ALA A 89 -4.56 9.60 3.84
CA ALA A 89 -4.69 8.20 4.24
C ALA A 89 -3.63 7.79 5.29
N THR A 90 -2.38 8.22 5.11
CA THR A 90 -1.31 7.90 6.07
C THR A 90 -1.57 8.53 7.44
N ALA A 91 -2.02 9.79 7.49
CA ALA A 91 -2.41 10.45 8.73
C ALA A 91 -3.60 9.74 9.41
N LEU A 92 -4.63 9.36 8.64
CA LEU A 92 -5.77 8.60 9.13
C LEU A 92 -5.35 7.27 9.76
N PHE A 93 -4.49 6.49 9.10
CA PHE A 93 -4.02 5.21 9.63
C PHE A 93 -3.20 5.34 10.92
N LYS A 94 -2.40 6.41 11.07
CA LYS A 94 -1.68 6.69 12.32
C LYS A 94 -2.65 6.91 13.50
N ILE A 95 -3.74 7.64 13.27
CA ILE A 95 -4.77 7.84 14.30
C ILE A 95 -5.46 6.53 14.62
N LEU A 96 -5.85 5.77 13.60
CA LEU A 96 -6.53 4.48 13.75
C LEU A 96 -5.69 3.46 14.51
N GLU A 97 -4.37 3.47 14.35
CA GLU A 97 -3.46 2.53 15.02
C GLU A 97 -3.54 2.61 16.55
N LYS A 98 -3.83 3.80 17.11
CA LYS A 98 -4.05 3.99 18.55
C LYS A 98 -5.29 3.24 19.07
N TYR A 99 -6.31 3.04 18.24
CA TYR A 99 -7.61 2.48 18.62
C TYR A 99 -7.78 1.02 18.19
N ARG A 100 -6.68 0.30 17.96
CA ARG A 100 -6.73 -1.10 17.50
C ARG A 100 -7.41 -2.01 18.52
N PRO A 101 -8.20 -3.00 18.05
CA PRO A 101 -8.79 -3.99 18.93
C PRO A 101 -7.71 -4.90 19.55
N GLU A 102 -8.01 -5.43 20.73
CA GLU A 102 -7.12 -6.31 21.49
C GLU A 102 -6.73 -7.61 20.75
N LEU A 103 -5.56 -8.15 21.08
CA LEU A 103 -5.13 -9.47 20.60
C LEU A 103 -5.89 -10.54 21.37
N PRO A 104 -6.14 -11.72 20.79
CA PRO A 104 -6.69 -12.85 21.53
C PRO A 104 -5.89 -13.18 22.80
N GLN A 105 -4.55 -13.09 22.74
CA GLN A 105 -3.67 -13.29 23.89
C GLN A 105 -3.85 -12.20 24.97
N ALA A 106 -3.89 -10.93 24.57
CA ALA A 106 -4.14 -9.82 25.50
C ALA A 106 -5.53 -9.91 26.13
N LYS A 107 -6.54 -10.32 25.36
CA LYS A 107 -7.89 -10.59 25.87
C LYS A 107 -7.88 -11.70 26.91
N LYS A 108 -7.15 -12.79 26.65
CA LYS A 108 -7.00 -13.91 27.59
C LYS A 108 -6.32 -13.46 28.90
N ALA A 109 -5.24 -12.68 28.80
CA ALA A 109 -4.56 -12.12 29.96
C ALA A 109 -5.48 -11.21 30.78
N ARG A 110 -6.21 -10.29 30.13
CA ARG A 110 -7.19 -9.41 30.81
C ARG A 110 -8.28 -10.21 31.52
N LEU A 111 -8.83 -11.24 30.87
CA LEU A 111 -9.89 -12.07 31.46
C LEU A 111 -9.38 -12.89 32.64
N ARG A 112 -8.14 -13.40 32.58
CA ARG A 112 -7.49 -14.09 33.71
C ARG A 112 -7.29 -13.16 34.90
N ALA A 113 -6.67 -12.00 34.68
CA ALA A 113 -6.46 -11.00 35.72
C ALA A 113 -7.79 -10.57 36.38
N ARG A 114 -8.83 -10.31 35.58
CA ARG A 114 -10.16 -9.98 36.13
C ARG A 114 -10.79 -11.15 36.90
N ALA A 115 -10.58 -12.39 36.47
CA ALA A 115 -11.07 -13.56 37.19
C ALA A 115 -10.36 -13.72 38.54
N GLU A 116 -9.04 -13.54 38.58
CA GLU A 116 -8.23 -13.56 39.80
C GLU A 116 -8.67 -12.45 40.77
N GLU A 117 -8.86 -11.22 40.28
CA GLU A 117 -9.38 -10.10 41.09
C GLU A 117 -10.77 -10.37 41.64
N LYS A 118 -11.65 -10.98 40.84
CA LYS A 118 -13.01 -11.32 41.25
C LYS A 118 -13.03 -12.39 42.33
N VAL A 119 -12.15 -13.39 42.25
CA VAL A 119 -12.00 -14.40 43.31
C VAL A 119 -11.47 -13.76 44.59
N ALA A 120 -10.49 -12.86 44.48
CA ALA A 120 -9.89 -12.19 45.63
C ALA A 120 -10.86 -11.23 46.34
N LYS A 121 -11.62 -10.42 45.58
CA LYS A 121 -12.44 -9.33 46.13
C LYS A 121 -13.93 -9.69 46.28
N LYS A 122 -14.38 -10.85 45.77
CA LYS A 122 -15.79 -11.31 45.72
C LYS A 122 -16.80 -10.36 45.04
N GLU A 123 -16.38 -9.17 44.62
CA GLU A 123 -17.17 -8.20 43.89
C GLU A 123 -16.68 -8.02 42.44
N ASP A 124 -17.62 -7.72 41.54
CA ASP A 124 -17.33 -7.47 40.12
C ASP A 124 -17.54 -6.00 39.79
N THR A 125 -16.51 -5.18 40.03
CA THR A 125 -16.60 -3.75 39.71
C THR A 125 -16.63 -3.52 38.20
N PRO A 126 -17.62 -2.79 37.64
CA PRO A 126 -17.73 -2.56 36.20
C PRO A 126 -16.61 -1.65 35.68
N THR A 127 -15.69 -2.20 34.88
CA THR A 127 -14.61 -1.43 34.23
C THR A 127 -15.12 -0.61 33.04
N LYS A 128 -14.60 0.61 32.87
CA LYS A 128 -14.86 1.44 31.69
C LYS A 128 -14.38 0.73 30.42
N ARG A 129 -15.27 0.59 29.43
CA ARG A 129 -14.94 -0.07 28.16
C ARG A 129 -13.92 0.78 27.38
N PRO A 130 -12.83 0.18 26.87
CA PRO A 130 -11.85 0.92 26.09
C PRO A 130 -12.46 1.41 24.77
N ASN A 131 -12.02 2.58 24.33
CA ASN A 131 -12.36 3.09 23.00
C ASN A 131 -11.59 2.27 21.96
N VAL A 132 -12.32 1.52 21.15
CA VAL A 132 -11.77 0.68 20.09
C VAL A 132 -12.51 0.96 18.80
N ILE A 133 -11.80 0.72 17.70
CA ILE A 133 -12.39 0.70 16.36
C ILE A 133 -13.56 -0.31 16.32
N ARG A 134 -14.67 0.14 15.74
CA ARG A 134 -15.80 -0.73 15.40
C ARG A 134 -15.63 -1.20 13.97
N GLN A 135 -15.80 -2.50 13.75
CA GLN A 135 -15.40 -3.16 12.51
C GLN A 135 -16.52 -4.04 11.97
N GLY A 136 -16.56 -4.16 10.65
CA GLY A 136 -17.52 -5.00 9.93
C GLY A 136 -18.79 -4.25 9.57
N THR A 137 -19.27 -4.51 8.36
CA THR A 137 -20.38 -3.77 7.74
C THR A 137 -21.61 -3.67 8.64
N ASN A 138 -22.12 -4.78 9.19
CA ASN A 138 -23.34 -4.79 10.00
C ASN A 138 -23.23 -3.97 11.30
N THR A 139 -22.03 -3.90 11.90
CA THR A 139 -21.82 -3.09 13.10
C THR A 139 -21.70 -1.62 12.71
N VAL A 140 -21.00 -1.32 11.62
CA VAL A 140 -20.84 0.04 11.11
C VAL A 140 -22.18 0.64 10.68
N THR A 141 -23.02 -0.10 9.97
CA THR A 141 -24.36 0.36 9.54
C THR A 141 -25.22 0.75 10.73
N LYS A 142 -25.30 -0.11 11.75
CA LYS A 142 -26.04 0.16 12.99
C LYS A 142 -25.53 1.42 13.69
N LEU A 143 -24.22 1.66 13.69
CA LEU A 143 -23.65 2.85 14.33
C LEU A 143 -23.90 4.14 13.56
N VAL A 144 -23.96 4.06 12.23
CA VAL A 144 -24.34 5.19 11.36
C VAL A 144 -25.81 5.54 11.53
N GLU A 145 -26.69 4.52 11.54
CA GLU A 145 -28.12 4.71 11.80
C GLU A 145 -28.39 5.32 13.18
N GLN A 146 -27.62 4.90 14.19
CA GLN A 146 -27.70 5.46 15.55
C GLN A 146 -26.99 6.81 15.69
N LYS A 147 -26.37 7.36 14.63
CA LYS A 147 -25.53 8.57 14.67
C LYS A 147 -24.44 8.56 15.76
N LYS A 148 -23.95 7.36 16.11
CA LYS A 148 -22.86 7.16 17.09
C LYS A 148 -21.49 7.09 16.44
N ALA A 149 -21.43 6.87 15.13
CA ALA A 149 -20.19 6.91 14.38
C ALA A 149 -19.78 8.38 14.15
N GLN A 150 -18.55 8.73 14.53
CA GLN A 150 -17.96 10.03 14.24
C GLN A 150 -17.38 10.10 12.83
N ILE A 151 -16.75 9.02 12.37
CA ILE A 151 -16.24 8.88 11.01
C ILE A 151 -16.30 7.42 10.56
N VAL A 152 -16.62 7.22 9.29
CA VAL A 152 -16.65 5.90 8.64
C VAL A 152 -15.56 5.80 7.58
N VAL A 153 -14.82 4.69 7.59
CA VAL A 153 -13.77 4.38 6.63
C VAL A 153 -14.20 3.15 5.83
N ILE A 154 -14.30 3.29 4.51
CA ILE A 154 -14.79 2.25 3.60
C ILE A 154 -13.65 1.82 2.67
N ALA A 155 -13.48 0.51 2.46
CA ALA A 155 -12.52 0.01 1.48
C ALA A 155 -13.06 0.11 0.04
N HIS A 156 -12.19 0.42 -0.92
CA HIS A 156 -12.57 0.51 -2.33
C HIS A 156 -12.67 -0.83 -3.08
N ASP A 157 -11.98 -1.87 -2.61
CA ASP A 157 -11.72 -3.13 -3.31
C ASP A 157 -12.52 -4.30 -2.70
N VAL A 158 -13.73 -3.99 -2.24
CA VAL A 158 -14.65 -4.99 -1.69
C VAL A 158 -15.28 -5.78 -2.84
N ASP A 159 -15.28 -7.10 -2.67
CA ASP A 159 -15.88 -8.05 -3.60
C ASP A 159 -16.63 -9.06 -2.70
N PRO A 160 -17.97 -9.11 -2.70
CA PRO A 160 -18.93 -8.39 -3.56
C PRO A 160 -19.15 -6.90 -3.20
N ILE A 161 -19.34 -6.03 -4.20
CA ILE A 161 -19.44 -4.55 -4.03
C ILE A 161 -20.75 -4.11 -3.33
N GLU A 162 -21.79 -4.94 -3.43
CA GLU A 162 -23.14 -4.73 -2.88
C GLU A 162 -23.09 -4.53 -1.36
N LEU A 163 -22.10 -5.14 -0.69
CA LEU A 163 -21.90 -5.01 0.75
C LEU A 163 -21.59 -3.58 1.20
N VAL A 164 -21.03 -2.74 0.32
CA VAL A 164 -20.65 -1.37 0.65
C VAL A 164 -21.34 -0.32 -0.21
N LEU A 165 -22.03 -0.72 -1.28
CA LEU A 165 -22.64 0.18 -2.26
C LEU A 165 -23.58 1.23 -1.61
N PHE A 166 -24.34 0.82 -0.59
CA PHE A 166 -25.29 1.68 0.11
C PHE A 166 -24.65 2.55 1.22
N LEU A 167 -23.43 2.23 1.67
CA LEU A 167 -22.82 2.89 2.82
C LEU A 167 -22.57 4.40 2.61
N PRO A 168 -22.03 4.87 1.46
CA PRO A 168 -21.84 6.30 1.22
C PRO A 168 -23.16 7.09 1.27
N ALA A 169 -24.23 6.53 0.67
CA ALA A 169 -25.56 7.14 0.68
C ALA A 169 -26.15 7.18 2.10
N LEU A 170 -25.99 6.10 2.87
CA LEU A 170 -26.42 6.03 4.27
C LEU A 170 -25.68 7.05 5.15
N CYS A 171 -24.35 7.14 5.02
CA CYS A 171 -23.54 8.10 5.77
C CYS A 171 -23.94 9.55 5.46
N ARG A 172 -24.15 9.87 4.17
CA ARG A 172 -24.63 11.20 3.76
C ARG A 172 -26.02 11.52 4.31
N LYS A 173 -26.96 10.56 4.27
CA LYS A 173 -28.33 10.74 4.80
C LYS A 173 -28.33 10.95 6.32
N MET A 174 -27.49 10.24 7.05
CA MET A 174 -27.41 10.33 8.51
C MET A 174 -26.52 11.49 9.01
N GLY A 175 -25.82 12.20 8.11
CA GLY A 175 -24.93 13.30 8.46
C GLY A 175 -23.58 12.85 9.05
N VAL A 176 -23.16 11.62 8.79
CA VAL A 176 -21.88 11.08 9.28
C VAL A 176 -20.82 11.22 8.18
N PRO A 177 -19.64 11.81 8.47
CA PRO A 177 -18.58 11.92 7.48
C PRO A 177 -17.99 10.54 7.17
N TYR A 178 -17.70 10.29 5.90
CA TYR A 178 -17.10 9.05 5.44
C TYR A 178 -15.91 9.31 4.51
N CYS A 179 -15.02 8.34 4.40
CA CYS A 179 -13.93 8.35 3.44
C CYS A 179 -13.74 6.98 2.82
N ILE A 180 -13.31 6.96 1.56
CA ILE A 180 -13.02 5.72 0.81
C ILE A 180 -11.49 5.58 0.72
N VAL A 181 -10.98 4.44 1.18
CA VAL A 181 -9.54 4.18 1.31
C VAL A 181 -9.12 2.99 0.45
N LYS A 182 -7.89 3.07 -0.09
CA LYS A 182 -7.29 1.98 -0.85
C LYS A 182 -6.89 0.80 0.04
N GLY A 183 -7.45 -0.37 -0.23
CA GLY A 183 -7.02 -1.67 0.26
C GLY A 183 -7.78 -2.16 1.50
N LYS A 184 -8.72 -3.10 1.30
CA LYS A 184 -9.42 -3.82 2.39
C LYS A 184 -8.46 -4.62 3.27
N SER A 185 -7.33 -5.04 2.72
CA SER A 185 -6.26 -5.73 3.47
C SER A 185 -5.56 -4.81 4.46
N ARG A 186 -5.44 -3.50 4.16
CA ARG A 186 -4.86 -2.51 5.08
C ARG A 186 -5.78 -2.28 6.27
N LEU A 187 -7.09 -2.13 6.04
CA LEU A 187 -8.10 -2.09 7.11
C LEU A 187 -8.13 -3.41 7.91
N GLY A 188 -7.96 -4.54 7.23
CA GLY A 188 -7.83 -5.86 7.87
C GLY A 188 -6.67 -5.91 8.87
N THR A 189 -5.49 -5.49 8.44
CA THR A 189 -4.26 -5.49 9.26
C THR A 189 -4.43 -4.68 10.54
N LEU A 190 -5.05 -3.50 10.43
CA LEU A 190 -5.39 -2.64 11.56
C LEU A 190 -6.26 -3.39 12.59
N VAL A 191 -7.27 -4.10 12.11
CA VAL A 191 -8.23 -4.88 12.91
C VAL A 191 -7.72 -6.29 13.30
N ARG A 192 -6.49 -6.66 12.90
CA ARG A 192 -5.91 -7.99 13.13
C ARG A 192 -6.71 -9.11 12.43
N ARG A 193 -7.18 -8.84 11.22
CA ARG A 193 -7.86 -9.77 10.30
C ARG A 193 -7.21 -9.73 8.92
N LYS A 194 -7.48 -10.74 8.08
CA LYS A 194 -6.99 -10.75 6.68
C LYS A 194 -7.54 -9.57 5.88
N THR A 195 -8.81 -9.27 6.05
CA THR A 195 -9.52 -8.18 5.35
C THR A 195 -10.55 -7.54 6.26
N CYS A 196 -10.88 -6.28 5.99
CA CYS A 196 -12.00 -5.57 6.60
C CYS A 196 -12.67 -4.65 5.55
N THR A 197 -13.99 -4.68 5.48
CA THR A 197 -14.79 -3.95 4.47
C THR A 197 -15.01 -2.49 4.87
N ALA A 198 -15.43 -2.28 6.13
CA ALA A 198 -15.70 -0.96 6.68
C ALA A 198 -15.34 -0.92 8.17
N ILE A 199 -14.90 0.27 8.60
CA ILE A 199 -14.48 0.60 9.96
C ILE A 199 -15.18 1.89 10.38
N ALA A 200 -15.54 2.00 11.65
CA ALA A 200 -16.05 3.23 12.24
C ALA A 200 -15.35 3.54 13.56
N ILE A 201 -15.13 4.82 13.80
CA ILE A 201 -14.74 5.35 15.12
C ILE A 201 -16.00 5.92 15.76
N THR A 202 -16.27 5.55 17.02
CA THR A 202 -17.40 6.09 17.79
C THR A 202 -16.97 7.16 18.77
N ASN A 203 -15.86 6.95 19.47
CA ASN A 203 -15.30 7.88 20.43
C ASN A 203 -13.79 7.91 20.25
N VAL A 204 -13.23 9.12 20.32
CA VAL A 204 -11.78 9.39 20.33
C VAL A 204 -11.43 9.81 21.76
N SER A 205 -10.27 9.39 22.27
CA SER A 205 -9.74 9.97 23.51
C SER A 205 -9.40 11.44 23.21
N THR A 206 -10.06 12.38 23.87
CA THR A 206 -9.55 13.74 23.96
C THR A 206 -8.22 13.66 24.70
N LEU A 207 -7.13 14.10 24.06
CA LEU A 207 -5.87 14.34 24.75
C LEU A 207 -6.13 15.47 25.76
N SER A 208 -6.29 15.10 27.02
CA SER A 208 -6.02 15.94 28.20
C SER A 208 -4.79 15.38 28.87
#